data_AF-A0AAD6VC03-F1
#
_entry.id   AF-A0AAD6VC03-F1
#
_cell.length_a   1.000
_cell.length_b   1.000
_cell.length_c   1.000
_cell.angle_alpha   90.00
_cell.angle_beta   90.00
_cell.angle_gamma   90.00
#
_symmetry.space_group_name_H-M   'P 1'
#
loop_
_entity.id
_entity.type
_entity.pdbx_description
1 polymer ?
#
loop_
_entity_poly.entity_id
_entity_poly.type
_entity_poly.pdbx_seq_one_letter_code
_entity_poly.pdbx_strand_id
1 'polypeptide(L)'
;MAKWQLNFKIHLPTALFLRHVLGALKNTRPDLRVSLFTFDQLVNKIANDPVFANNSFNAQMPVEDQLAISLYRFGHSGNAASLQKVANWAGVGKGTVTLATRRVMTVILRPDFMADVVRMPTASEKERAKAWVEAHSCKAWRNSWSMVDGTLVALFDRPYWFGESYFDRKCNYRYLHKFVDTLIFCAAARA
;
A
#
# COMPACT_ATOMS: atom_id res chain seq x y z
N MET A 1 36.85 -18.45 -33.47
CA MET A 1 35.65 -18.88 -32.72
C MET A 1 35.24 -17.74 -31.78
N ALA A 2 34.07 -17.14 -32.01
CA ALA A 2 33.69 -15.84 -31.46
C ALA A 2 33.26 -15.91 -29.99
N LYS A 3 33.79 -14.99 -29.17
CA LYS A 3 33.35 -14.69 -27.81
C LYS A 3 32.03 -13.92 -27.86
N TRP A 4 30.94 -14.52 -27.38
CA TRP A 4 29.68 -13.81 -27.14
C TRP A 4 29.73 -13.13 -25.76
N GLN A 5 30.06 -11.84 -25.74
CA GLN A 5 29.80 -10.96 -24.61
C GLN A 5 28.34 -10.54 -24.68
N LEU A 6 27.47 -11.17 -23.88
CA LEU A 6 26.09 -10.73 -23.71
C LEU A 6 26.06 -9.44 -22.87
N ASN A 7 26.19 -8.30 -23.54
CA ASN A 7 25.89 -6.98 -22.99
C ASN A 7 24.37 -6.85 -22.78
N PHE A 8 23.86 -7.39 -21.67
CA PHE A 8 22.53 -7.05 -21.18
C PHE A 8 22.57 -5.64 -20.58
N LYS A 9 22.49 -4.61 -21.44
CA LYS A 9 22.10 -3.26 -21.00
C LYS A 9 20.63 -3.33 -20.58
N ILE A 10 20.38 -3.61 -19.32
CA ILE A 10 19.08 -3.34 -18.70
C ILE A 10 18.90 -1.82 -18.78
N HIS A 11 18.02 -1.37 -19.68
CA HIS A 11 17.56 0.02 -19.71
C HIS A 11 16.77 0.24 -18.40
N LEU A 12 17.49 0.63 -17.34
CA LEU A 12 16.86 1.16 -16.13
C LEU A 12 16.22 2.49 -16.53
N PRO A 13 14.90 2.68 -16.38
CA PRO A 13 14.30 3.98 -16.59
C PRO A 13 14.99 4.95 -15.64
N THR A 14 15.49 6.05 -16.20
CA THR A 14 16.20 7.10 -15.47
C THR A 14 15.34 7.59 -14.30
N ALA A 15 15.94 8.02 -13.19
CA ALA A 15 15.25 8.56 -11.99
C ALA A 15 14.16 9.62 -12.27
N LEU A 16 14.18 10.21 -13.47
CA LEU A 16 13.12 11.03 -14.05
C LEU A 16 11.74 10.33 -14.13
N PHE A 17 11.68 9.01 -14.28
CA PHE A 17 10.40 8.30 -14.42
C PHE A 17 9.57 8.34 -13.14
N LEU A 18 10.16 8.03 -11.97
CA LEU A 18 9.44 8.11 -10.70
C LEU A 18 8.98 9.55 -10.42
N ARG A 19 9.85 10.52 -10.68
CA ARG A 19 9.54 11.95 -10.53
C ARG A 19 8.47 12.42 -11.51
N HIS A 20 8.40 11.82 -12.70
CA HIS A 20 7.32 12.02 -13.68
C HIS A 20 6.02 11.33 -13.24
N VAL A 21 6.06 10.12 -12.69
CA VAL A 21 4.86 9.47 -12.12
C VAL A 21 4.30 10.28 -10.95
N LEU A 22 5.15 10.80 -10.08
CA LEU A 22 4.72 11.61 -8.95
C LEU A 22 4.34 13.05 -9.33
N GLY A 23 4.96 13.60 -10.37
CA GLY A 23 4.80 14.98 -10.82
C GLY A 23 3.77 15.20 -11.94
N ALA A 24 3.73 14.33 -12.95
CA ALA A 24 2.88 14.42 -14.14
C ALA A 24 1.59 13.59 -14.03
N LEU A 25 1.60 12.45 -13.32
CA LEU A 25 0.39 11.69 -12.99
C LEU A 25 -0.18 12.06 -11.61
N LYS A 26 0.01 13.32 -11.22
CA LYS A 26 -0.52 13.90 -9.98
C LYS A 26 -2.01 13.68 -9.79
N ASN A 27 -2.77 13.46 -10.86
CA ASN A 27 -4.24 13.40 -10.80
C ASN A 27 -4.81 12.00 -10.55
N THR A 28 -4.04 10.92 -10.76
CA THR A 28 -4.61 9.55 -10.67
C THR A 28 -3.74 8.51 -9.96
N ARG A 29 -2.40 8.68 -9.83
CA ARG A 29 -1.43 7.72 -9.23
C ARG A 29 -1.96 6.26 -9.08
N PRO A 30 -2.33 5.60 -10.19
CA PRO A 30 -3.13 4.36 -10.14
C PRO A 30 -2.40 3.20 -9.43
N ASP A 31 -1.06 3.24 -9.44
CA ASP A 31 -0.24 2.13 -8.97
C ASP A 31 -0.04 2.08 -7.44
N LEU A 32 -0.39 3.15 -6.70
CA LEU A 32 -0.06 3.27 -5.26
C LEU A 32 -1.19 2.82 -4.32
N ARG A 33 -2.37 2.49 -4.85
CA ARG A 33 -3.58 2.08 -4.08
C ARG A 33 -3.95 2.98 -2.90
N VAL A 34 -3.52 4.25 -2.91
CA VAL A 34 -3.88 5.27 -1.93
C VAL A 34 -4.33 6.52 -2.66
N SER A 35 -5.26 7.28 -2.07
CA SER A 35 -5.64 8.57 -2.63
C SER A 35 -4.49 9.57 -2.50
N LEU A 36 -4.45 10.56 -3.40
CA LEU A 36 -3.45 11.62 -3.42
C LEU A 36 -3.41 12.38 -2.09
N PHE A 37 -4.59 12.74 -1.58
CA PHE A 37 -4.74 13.39 -0.30
C PHE A 37 -4.11 12.58 0.84
N THR A 38 -4.37 11.27 0.87
CA THR A 38 -3.79 10.38 1.89
C THR A 38 -2.28 10.29 1.75
N PHE A 39 -1.78 10.20 0.52
CA PHE A 39 -0.35 10.16 0.28
C PHE A 39 0.35 11.42 0.78
N ASP A 40 -0.17 12.60 0.43
CA ASP A 40 0.46 13.88 0.81
C ASP A 40 0.39 14.08 2.34
N GLN A 41 -0.71 13.67 2.98
CA GLN A 41 -0.82 13.63 4.44
C GLN A 41 0.23 12.70 5.08
N LEU A 42 0.44 11.51 4.52
CA LEU A 42 1.45 10.57 4.99
C LEU A 42 2.87 11.15 4.84
N VAL A 43 3.19 11.73 3.69
CA VAL A 43 4.50 12.40 3.47
C VAL A 43 4.72 13.48 4.52
N ASN A 44 3.76 14.39 4.71
CA ASN A 44 3.87 15.46 5.70
C ASN A 44 4.08 14.93 7.13
N LYS A 45 3.45 13.81 7.48
CA LYS A 45 3.63 13.20 8.82
C LYS A 45 5.01 12.57 9.02
N ILE A 46 5.60 11.98 7.98
CA ILE A 46 6.84 11.21 8.11
C ILE A 46 8.10 11.97 7.63
N ALA A 47 7.94 13.11 6.95
CA ALA A 47 9.03 13.85 6.30
C ALA A 47 10.17 14.23 7.26
N ASN A 48 9.84 14.58 8.50
CA ASN A 48 10.80 15.03 9.51
C ASN A 48 11.42 13.89 10.33
N ASP A 49 11.15 12.63 9.99
CA ASP A 49 11.68 11.50 10.76
C ASP A 49 13.18 11.31 10.52
N PRO A 50 14.00 11.14 11.58
CA PRO A 50 15.45 10.92 11.45
C PRO A 50 15.81 9.69 10.62
N VAL A 51 14.91 8.72 10.47
CA VAL A 51 15.11 7.54 9.60
C VAL A 51 15.32 7.92 8.13
N PHE A 52 14.77 9.06 7.70
CA PHE A 52 14.97 9.61 6.36
C PHE A 52 16.14 10.59 6.29
N ALA A 53 16.84 10.89 7.38
CA ALA A 53 18.12 11.58 7.32
C ALA A 53 19.24 10.61 6.95
N ASN A 54 20.31 11.12 6.34
CA ASN A 54 21.57 10.40 6.24
C ASN A 54 22.70 11.32 6.73
N ASN A 55 23.77 10.72 7.29
CA ASN A 55 24.96 11.46 7.71
C ASN A 55 26.06 11.37 6.64
N SER A 56 25.70 11.59 5.38
CA SER A 56 26.59 11.46 4.24
C SER A 56 26.61 12.75 3.42
N PHE A 57 27.67 12.95 2.64
CA PHE A 57 27.76 14.07 1.69
C PHE A 57 26.84 13.91 0.48
N ASN A 58 26.14 12.78 0.33
CA ASN A 58 25.22 12.53 -0.77
C ASN A 58 23.80 12.89 -0.37
N ALA A 59 23.10 13.60 -1.26
CA ALA A 59 21.70 13.91 -1.09
C ALA A 59 20.89 12.63 -0.88
N GLN A 60 20.05 12.62 0.17
CA GLN A 60 19.11 11.54 0.40
C GLN A 60 18.03 11.57 -0.68
N MET A 61 17.59 10.38 -1.12
CA MET A 61 16.34 10.24 -1.86
C MET A 61 15.17 10.91 -1.12
N PRO A 62 14.32 11.69 -1.80
CA PRO A 62 13.15 12.32 -1.19
C PRO A 62 12.24 11.32 -0.48
N VAL A 63 11.51 11.79 0.53
CA VAL A 63 10.64 10.93 1.37
C VAL A 63 9.45 10.43 0.56
N GLU A 64 8.90 11.28 -0.30
CA GLU A 64 7.84 10.95 -1.24
C GLU A 64 8.22 9.79 -2.17
N ASP A 65 9.46 9.76 -2.66
CA ASP A 65 9.96 8.70 -3.54
C ASP A 65 10.08 7.38 -2.76
N GLN A 66 10.64 7.44 -1.55
CA GLN A 66 10.77 6.26 -0.68
C GLN A 66 9.40 5.69 -0.28
N LEU A 67 8.43 6.56 0.01
CA LEU A 67 7.05 6.19 0.31
C LEU A 67 6.37 5.57 -0.92
N ALA A 68 6.50 6.18 -2.10
CA ALA A 68 5.93 5.67 -3.34
C ALA A 68 6.47 4.28 -3.70
N ILE A 69 7.79 4.07 -3.61
CA ILE A 69 8.40 2.75 -3.83
C ILE A 69 7.82 1.69 -2.88
N SER A 70 7.65 2.07 -1.61
CA SER A 70 7.13 1.15 -0.58
C SER A 70 5.66 0.81 -0.82
N LEU A 71 4.84 1.82 -1.11
CA LEU A 71 3.41 1.63 -1.41
C LEU A 71 3.20 0.86 -2.72
N TYR A 72 3.98 1.14 -3.76
CA TYR A 72 3.97 0.35 -4.99
C TYR A 72 4.25 -1.12 -4.68
N ARG A 73 5.27 -1.40 -3.87
CA ARG A 73 5.61 -2.76 -3.47
C ARG A 73 4.48 -3.44 -2.68
N PHE A 74 3.81 -2.73 -1.77
CA PHE A 74 2.71 -3.27 -0.97
C PHE A 74 1.41 -3.43 -1.75
N GLY A 75 1.19 -2.62 -2.79
CA GLY A 75 0.02 -2.71 -3.67
C GLY A 75 0.06 -3.89 -4.65
N HIS A 76 1.16 -4.66 -4.67
CA HIS A 76 1.37 -5.77 -5.58
C HIS A 76 1.63 -7.09 -4.82
N SER A 77 1.41 -8.22 -5.50
CA SER A 77 1.64 -9.56 -4.95
C SER A 77 2.35 -10.46 -5.96
N GLY A 78 2.96 -11.54 -5.47
CA GLY A 78 3.69 -12.50 -6.30
C GLY A 78 4.85 -11.85 -7.06
N ASN A 79 4.99 -12.19 -8.34
CA ASN A 79 6.10 -11.71 -9.18
C ASN A 79 6.15 -10.19 -9.34
N ALA A 80 5.00 -9.52 -9.27
CA ALA A 80 4.91 -8.06 -9.36
C ALA A 80 5.49 -7.35 -8.12
N ALA A 81 5.49 -8.02 -6.96
CA ALA A 81 6.10 -7.51 -5.73
C ALA A 81 7.61 -7.83 -5.60
N SER A 82 8.20 -8.48 -6.61
CA SER A 82 9.63 -8.83 -6.59
C SER A 82 10.51 -7.58 -6.59
N LEU A 83 11.63 -7.62 -5.85
CA LEU A 83 12.55 -6.49 -5.74
C LEU A 83 13.04 -6.00 -7.12
N GLN A 84 13.25 -6.91 -8.08
CA GLN A 84 13.66 -6.52 -9.43
C GLN A 84 12.57 -5.76 -10.17
N LYS A 85 11.29 -6.17 -10.06
CA LYS A 85 10.19 -5.48 -10.75
C LYS A 85 9.95 -4.10 -10.17
N VAL A 86 9.96 -3.97 -8.85
CA VAL A 86 9.84 -2.67 -8.17
C VAL A 86 11.03 -1.76 -8.50
N ALA A 87 12.25 -2.31 -8.51
CA ALA A 87 13.45 -1.58 -8.91
C ALA A 87 13.36 -1.05 -10.35
N ASN A 88 12.90 -1.89 -11.28
CA ASN A 88 12.69 -1.50 -12.66
C ASN A 88 11.61 -0.43 -12.80
N TRP A 89 10.49 -0.53 -12.07
CA TRP A 89 9.43 0.48 -12.09
C TRP A 89 9.93 1.82 -11.53
N ALA A 90 10.68 1.81 -10.43
CA ALA A 90 11.17 3.04 -9.80
C ALA A 90 12.44 3.61 -10.43
N GLY A 91 13.13 2.85 -11.29
CA GLY A 91 14.41 3.29 -11.86
C GLY A 91 15.58 3.29 -10.86
N VAL A 92 15.55 2.40 -9.86
CA VAL A 92 16.50 2.35 -8.74
C VAL A 92 17.14 0.97 -8.58
N GLY A 93 18.16 0.84 -7.74
CA GLY A 93 18.74 -0.47 -7.39
C GLY A 93 17.85 -1.27 -6.43
N LYS A 94 17.95 -2.61 -6.45
CA LYS A 94 17.25 -3.51 -5.50
C LYS A 94 17.52 -3.16 -4.03
N GLY A 95 18.76 -2.78 -3.73
CA GLY A 95 19.17 -2.34 -2.40
C GLY A 95 18.40 -1.10 -1.95
N THR A 96 18.18 -0.16 -2.87
CA THR A 96 17.40 1.06 -2.62
C THR A 96 15.93 0.75 -2.33
N VAL A 97 15.30 -0.18 -3.08
CA VAL A 97 13.93 -0.64 -2.79
C VAL A 97 13.83 -1.20 -1.38
N THR A 98 14.78 -2.06 -1.00
CA THR A 98 14.83 -2.68 0.32
C THR A 98 15.02 -1.64 1.42
N LEU A 99 15.93 -0.69 1.22
CA LEU A 99 16.21 0.39 2.17
C LEU A 99 15.00 1.33 2.34
N ALA A 100 14.37 1.76 1.24
CA ALA A 100 13.16 2.57 1.26
C ALA A 100 12.02 1.86 2.02
N THR A 101 11.78 0.58 1.68
CA THR A 101 10.76 -0.23 2.38
C THR A 101 11.04 -0.30 3.87
N ARG A 102 12.30 -0.57 4.26
CA ARG A 102 12.69 -0.68 5.68
C ARG A 102 12.48 0.64 6.42
N ARG A 103 12.87 1.76 5.82
CA ARG A 103 12.71 3.09 6.41
C ARG A 103 11.23 3.43 6.63
N VAL A 104 10.41 3.26 5.60
CA VAL A 104 8.96 3.50 5.68
C VAL A 104 8.31 2.60 6.72
N MET A 105 8.61 1.31 6.73
CA MET A 105 8.11 0.37 7.75
C MET A 105 8.53 0.77 9.17
N THR A 106 9.77 1.23 9.34
CA THR A 106 10.29 1.64 10.66
C THR A 106 9.49 2.81 11.23
N VAL A 107 9.07 3.77 10.40
CA VAL A 107 8.28 4.92 10.86
C VAL A 107 6.82 4.53 11.08
N ILE A 108 6.21 3.83 10.11
CA ILE A 108 4.79 3.47 10.17
C ILE A 108 4.49 2.53 11.35
N LEU A 109 5.41 1.61 11.68
CA LEU A 109 5.20 0.64 12.76
C LEU A 109 5.55 1.17 14.16
N ARG A 110 5.94 2.44 14.31
CA ARG A 110 6.15 3.01 15.65
C ARG A 110 4.83 3.06 16.42
N PRO A 111 4.84 2.75 17.74
CA PRO A 111 3.63 2.78 18.56
C PRO A 111 2.86 4.10 18.47
N ASP A 112 3.56 5.23 18.52
CA ASP A 112 2.94 6.56 18.48
C ASP A 112 2.22 6.82 17.15
N PHE A 113 2.84 6.42 16.03
CA PHE A 113 2.25 6.55 14.70
C PHE A 113 1.04 5.62 14.55
N MET A 114 1.18 4.36 14.99
CA MET A 114 0.09 3.37 14.94
C MET A 114 -1.10 3.79 15.81
N ALA A 115 -0.86 4.37 16.99
CA ALA A 115 -1.94 4.81 17.89
C ALA A 115 -2.77 5.95 17.29
N ASP A 116 -2.13 6.88 16.56
CA ASP A 116 -2.80 7.99 15.91
C ASP A 116 -3.57 7.56 14.65
N VAL A 117 -2.99 6.64 13.87
CA VAL A 117 -3.53 6.25 12.56
C VAL A 117 -4.48 5.05 12.63
N VAL A 118 -4.17 4.06 13.47
CA VAL A 118 -4.94 2.81 13.63
C VAL A 118 -5.82 2.91 14.89
N ARG A 119 -6.88 3.72 14.79
CA ARG A 119 -7.89 3.84 15.84
C ARG A 119 -9.26 3.37 15.37
N MET A 120 -10.11 3.00 16.33
CA MET A 120 -11.51 2.76 16.02
C MET A 120 -12.18 4.05 15.54
N PRO A 121 -13.05 3.97 14.53
CA PRO A 121 -13.79 5.14 14.06
C PRO A 121 -14.74 5.64 15.15
N THR A 122 -14.85 6.96 15.26
CA THR A 122 -15.78 7.65 16.16
C THR A 122 -17.23 7.43 15.73
N ALA A 123 -18.19 7.67 16.63
CA ALA A 123 -19.61 7.57 16.30
C ALA A 123 -20.00 8.46 15.09
N SER A 124 -19.45 9.68 15.01
CA SER A 124 -19.68 10.60 13.88
C SER A 124 -19.10 10.08 12.56
N GLU A 125 -17.88 9.55 12.56
CA GLU A 125 -17.28 8.90 11.38
C GLU A 125 -18.10 7.69 10.92
N LYS A 126 -18.58 6.88 11.86
CA LYS A 126 -19.47 5.74 11.55
C LYS A 126 -20.76 6.21 10.91
N GLU A 127 -21.44 7.22 11.46
CA GLU A 127 -22.70 7.72 10.90
C GLU A 127 -22.52 8.35 9.52
N ARG A 128 -21.42 9.07 9.26
CA ARG A 128 -21.09 9.56 7.92
C ARG A 128 -20.88 8.43 6.92
N ALA A 129 -20.14 7.39 7.30
CA ALA A 129 -19.95 6.21 6.45
C ALA A 129 -21.28 5.47 6.17
N LYS A 130 -22.13 5.31 7.18
CA LYS A 130 -23.48 4.73 7.04
C LYS A 130 -24.34 5.54 6.08
N ALA A 131 -24.35 6.87 6.23
CA ALA A 131 -25.10 7.76 5.35
C ALA A 131 -24.59 7.69 3.90
N TRP A 132 -23.26 7.61 3.71
CA TRP A 132 -22.66 7.43 2.39
C TRP A 132 -23.09 6.11 1.75
N VAL A 133 -23.05 4.99 2.48
CA VAL A 133 -23.50 3.69 1.97
C VAL A 133 -24.98 3.71 1.62
N GLU A 134 -25.84 4.25 2.47
CA GLU A 134 -27.28 4.35 2.18
C GLU A 134 -27.54 5.18 0.90
N ALA A 135 -26.82 6.28 0.69
CA ALA A 135 -26.95 7.14 -0.48
C ALA A 135 -26.42 6.50 -1.79
N HIS A 136 -25.40 5.64 -1.71
CA HIS A 136 -24.76 5.03 -2.89
C HIS A 136 -25.12 3.55 -3.10
N SER A 137 -25.97 2.99 -2.24
CA SER A 137 -26.48 1.62 -2.38
C SER A 137 -27.98 1.56 -2.03
N CYS A 138 -28.37 1.06 -0.86
CA CYS A 138 -29.71 1.20 -0.33
C CYS A 138 -29.74 1.15 1.21
N LYS A 139 -30.88 1.53 1.79
CA LYS A 139 -31.10 1.60 3.25
C LYS A 139 -30.78 0.30 3.98
N ALA A 140 -31.03 -0.86 3.38
CA ALA A 140 -30.73 -2.16 3.99
C ALA A 140 -29.22 -2.35 4.25
N TRP A 141 -28.36 -1.72 3.44
CA TRP A 141 -26.90 -1.79 3.56
C TRP A 141 -26.30 -0.72 4.47
N ARG A 142 -27.11 0.17 5.07
CA ARG A 142 -26.63 1.24 5.96
C ARG A 142 -25.66 0.71 7.02
N ASN A 143 -25.99 -0.41 7.68
CA ASN A 143 -25.16 -0.99 8.73
C ASN A 143 -23.95 -1.79 8.20
N SER A 144 -23.83 -1.96 6.88
CA SER A 144 -22.68 -2.55 6.19
C SER A 144 -21.60 -1.51 5.87
N TRP A 145 -21.59 -0.36 6.56
CA TRP A 145 -20.68 0.77 6.37
C TRP A 145 -19.19 0.42 6.45
N SER A 146 -18.82 -0.68 7.12
CA SER A 146 -17.44 -1.13 7.28
C SER A 146 -17.09 -2.32 6.39
N MET A 147 -17.88 -2.59 5.34
CA MET A 147 -17.61 -3.68 4.40
C MET A 147 -16.60 -3.22 3.36
N VAL A 148 -15.34 -3.52 3.61
CA VAL A 148 -14.22 -3.32 2.67
C VAL A 148 -13.60 -4.68 2.41
N ASP A 149 -12.96 -4.84 1.24
CA ASP A 149 -12.42 -6.10 0.73
C ASP A 149 -11.74 -6.90 1.84
N GLY A 150 -12.33 -8.05 2.19
CA GLY A 150 -11.89 -8.78 3.37
C GLY A 150 -10.66 -9.63 3.05
N THR A 151 -9.74 -9.72 4.00
CA THR A 151 -8.59 -10.61 3.86
C THR A 151 -9.06 -12.06 4.02
N LEU A 152 -8.86 -12.87 2.99
CA LEU A 152 -9.14 -14.31 3.04
C LEU A 152 -8.03 -15.03 3.82
N VAL A 153 -8.34 -15.42 5.05
CA VAL A 153 -7.47 -16.24 5.90
C VAL A 153 -7.64 -17.70 5.50
N ALA A 154 -6.54 -18.37 5.15
CA ALA A 154 -6.58 -19.78 4.80
C ALA A 154 -6.88 -20.63 6.03
N LEU A 155 -7.81 -21.57 5.86
CA LEU A 155 -8.17 -22.57 6.85
C LEU A 155 -7.35 -23.83 6.59
N PHE A 156 -6.92 -24.48 7.67
CA PHE A 156 -6.13 -25.71 7.60
C PHE A 156 -6.97 -26.89 7.06
N ASP A 157 -8.25 -26.94 7.45
CA ASP A 157 -9.16 -28.01 7.06
C ASP A 157 -10.55 -27.45 6.66
N ARG A 158 -11.34 -28.28 5.99
CA ARG A 158 -12.72 -28.00 5.61
C ARG A 158 -13.56 -27.77 6.87
N PRO A 159 -14.24 -26.61 7.00
CA PRO A 159 -15.22 -26.43 8.07
C PRO A 159 -16.32 -27.48 8.02
N TYR A 160 -16.65 -28.05 9.18
CA TYR A 160 -17.73 -29.02 9.32
C TYR A 160 -19.07 -28.43 8.83
N TRP A 161 -19.35 -27.19 9.23
CA TRP A 161 -20.54 -26.45 8.80
C TRP A 161 -20.26 -25.60 7.57
N PHE A 162 -21.09 -25.77 6.55
CA PHE A 162 -21.05 -24.98 5.30
C PHE A 162 -19.69 -25.01 4.60
N GLY A 163 -18.93 -26.12 4.65
CA GLY A 163 -17.58 -26.20 4.09
C GLY A 163 -17.43 -25.69 2.64
N GLU A 164 -18.44 -25.94 1.78
CA GLU A 164 -18.48 -25.42 0.40
C GLU A 164 -18.47 -23.88 0.34
N SER A 165 -19.09 -23.20 1.30
CA SER A 165 -19.13 -21.74 1.37
C SER A 165 -17.78 -21.11 1.70
N TYR A 166 -16.83 -21.90 2.20
CA TYR A 166 -15.46 -21.46 2.47
C TYR A 166 -14.48 -21.88 1.37
N PHE A 167 -14.92 -22.65 0.36
CA PHE A 167 -14.04 -23.10 -0.70
C PHE A 167 -13.87 -22.00 -1.76
N ASP A 168 -12.64 -21.51 -1.90
CA ASP A 168 -12.33 -20.40 -2.80
C ASP A 168 -12.02 -20.88 -4.24
N ARG A 169 -12.00 -19.93 -5.19
CA ARG A 169 -11.61 -20.17 -6.59
C ARG A 169 -10.19 -20.78 -6.73
N LYS A 170 -9.34 -20.63 -5.72
CA LYS A 170 -7.97 -21.17 -5.70
C LYS A 170 -7.91 -22.57 -5.09
N CYS A 171 -9.05 -23.23 -4.92
CA CYS A 171 -9.19 -24.55 -4.33
C CYS A 171 -8.66 -24.66 -2.89
N ASN A 172 -8.80 -23.60 -2.09
CA ASN A 172 -8.46 -23.59 -0.67
C ASN A 172 -9.70 -23.27 0.17
N TYR A 173 -9.79 -23.82 1.37
CA TYR A 173 -10.75 -23.34 2.36
C TYR A 173 -10.23 -22.02 2.96
N ARG A 174 -11.02 -20.96 2.89
CA ARG A 174 -10.69 -19.64 3.44
C ARG A 174 -11.90 -19.00 4.10
N TYR A 175 -11.67 -18.26 5.17
CA TYR A 175 -12.68 -17.38 5.74
C TYR A 175 -12.31 -15.92 5.54
N LEU A 176 -13.33 -15.09 5.32
CA LEU A 176 -13.18 -13.66 5.21
C LEU A 176 -13.00 -13.05 6.60
N HIS A 177 -11.75 -12.80 7.00
CA HIS A 177 -11.48 -12.04 8.21
C HIS A 177 -11.60 -10.55 7.90
N LYS A 178 -12.61 -9.90 8.50
CA LYS A 178 -12.83 -8.45 8.41
C LYS A 178 -11.88 -7.72 9.36
N PHE A 179 -10.59 -7.82 9.12
CA PHE A 179 -9.61 -7.07 9.88
C PHE A 179 -8.68 -6.36 8.90
N VAL A 180 -8.51 -5.08 9.19
CA VAL A 180 -7.59 -4.14 8.53
C VAL A 180 -8.07 -3.61 7.18
N ASP A 181 -8.99 -2.64 7.25
CA ASP A 181 -8.96 -1.50 6.33
C ASP A 181 -9.12 -0.16 7.05
N THR A 182 -8.75 -0.12 8.34
CA THR A 182 -8.76 1.09 9.16
C THR A 182 -7.87 2.18 8.56
N LEU A 183 -6.80 1.82 7.83
CA LEU A 183 -5.89 2.76 7.16
C LEU A 183 -6.52 3.44 5.94
N ILE A 184 -7.32 2.73 5.14
CA ILE A 184 -7.99 3.29 3.97
C ILE A 184 -9.26 4.03 4.38
N PHE A 185 -10.03 3.49 5.34
CA PHE A 185 -11.28 4.12 5.78
C PHE A 185 -11.08 5.35 6.66
N CYS A 186 -10.08 5.40 7.55
CA CYS A 186 -9.86 6.61 8.36
C CYS A 186 -9.34 7.79 7.54
N ALA A 187 -8.69 7.54 6.39
CA ALA A 187 -8.28 8.58 5.47
C ALA A 187 -9.40 8.99 4.51
N ALA A 188 -10.20 8.03 4.00
CA ALA A 188 -11.36 8.31 3.15
C ALA A 188 -12.52 8.96 3.92
N ALA A 189 -12.72 8.64 5.20
CA ALA A 189 -13.73 9.27 6.04
C ALA A 189 -13.34 10.69 6.49
N ARG A 190 -12.16 11.21 6.12
CA ARG A 190 -11.79 12.63 6.37
C ARG A 190 -11.94 13.52 5.14
N ALA A 191 -12.36 12.97 4.00
CA ALA A 191 -12.88 13.71 2.85
C ALA A 191 -14.41 13.78 2.92
#